data_AF-A0A7S1HF00-F1
#
_entry.id   AF-A0A7S1HF00-F1
#
_cell.length_a   1.000
_cell.length_b   1.000
_cell.length_c   1.000
_cell.angle_alpha   90.00
_cell.angle_beta   90.00
_cell.angle_gamma   90.00
#
_symmetry.space_group_name_H-M   'P 1'
#
loop_
_entity.id
_entity.type
_entity.pdbx_description
1 polymer ?
#
loop_
_entity_poly.entity_id
_entity_poly.type
_entity_poly.pdbx_seq_one_letter_code
_entity_poly.pdbx_strand_id
1 'polypeptide(L)'
;MTKEAVVGPPNFVFLQETYGEISHPLHPVHQTPATNARPALSADPVIQHAMTAQVADAAADAMPPTTKADGATPGVRGGIRDVFRFATSLDTLLTGIGLLHAMATGMGIPIVAMIIRDIVNEGFTLGPLGIPPNLIFEMAFRILYLAAGLFGAAFLANTMLEITSSRQGHHARRVYLRALLRQEVAWIDSHRLGEIAATFEQECLEVEAAVGSELGGLFRNCSTAIGATCLALAQSWKMTLALFACLPLLAFVTMFSKQGRRGLSDSAREALSQSGALCDQAVSSVRTVASLCGERREVDAYESLLKRAGDASARLARLASLAGGVMVTLIFGSFVFGLWFGAHMQRSEEWNPAVGRYFNGADSALVFICVLLAAYHSAQLPPSLRSVQGGGQAAARVWELAERAPGIDVCSGEGERLGSVG
;
A
#
# COMPACT_ATOMS: atom_id res chain seq x y z
N MET A 1 -31.31 47.78 -15.07
CA MET A 1 -30.36 48.13 -16.16
C MET A 1 -29.06 47.42 -15.87
N THR A 2 -28.42 46.85 -16.90
CA THR A 2 -26.98 46.49 -17.05
C THR A 2 -26.23 45.83 -15.86
N LYS A 3 -25.67 44.61 -15.95
CA LYS A 3 -24.52 44.14 -16.81
C LYS A 3 -23.17 44.75 -16.39
N GLU A 4 -22.01 44.08 -16.31
CA GLU A 4 -21.59 42.64 -16.46
C GLU A 4 -20.55 42.30 -15.37
N ALA A 5 -19.62 41.35 -15.58
CA ALA A 5 -19.70 39.94 -15.15
C ALA A 5 -18.31 39.25 -15.26
N VAL A 6 -18.21 37.94 -14.94
CA VAL A 6 -17.12 37.00 -15.39
C VAL A 6 -15.72 37.26 -14.72
N VAL A 7 -14.81 36.30 -14.40
CA VAL A 7 -14.59 34.85 -14.65
C VAL A 7 -14.21 34.11 -13.34
N GLY A 8 -14.43 32.79 -13.25
CA GLY A 8 -13.69 31.86 -12.36
C GLY A 8 -13.08 30.68 -13.16
N PRO A 9 -11.95 30.09 -12.73
CA PRO A 9 -11.21 29.10 -13.55
C PRO A 9 -11.88 27.71 -13.63
N PRO A 10 -11.55 26.88 -14.64
CA PRO A 10 -12.38 25.76 -15.07
C PRO A 10 -12.03 24.41 -14.43
N ASN A 11 -13.07 23.61 -14.14
CA ASN A 11 -12.97 22.15 -14.00
C ASN A 11 -13.08 21.49 -15.39
N PHE A 12 -12.20 20.54 -15.70
CA PHE A 12 -12.33 19.70 -16.89
C PHE A 12 -13.27 18.53 -16.63
N VAL A 13 -14.33 18.41 -17.45
CA VAL A 13 -15.26 17.27 -17.49
C VAL A 13 -15.44 16.85 -18.94
N PHE A 14 -15.08 15.60 -19.24
CA PHE A 14 -15.22 14.87 -20.51
C PHE A 14 -14.84 13.40 -20.18
N LEU A 15 -15.54 12.33 -20.58
CA LEU A 15 -16.70 12.11 -21.45
C LEU A 15 -17.56 10.97 -20.86
N GLN A 16 -18.89 11.09 -20.82
CA GLN A 16 -19.77 9.92 -20.74
C GLN A 16 -21.18 10.21 -21.31
N GLU A 17 -21.27 10.40 -22.62
CA GLU A 17 -22.54 10.43 -23.36
C GLU A 17 -22.42 9.59 -24.64
N THR A 18 -23.04 8.41 -24.64
CA THR A 18 -23.64 7.76 -25.83
C THR A 18 -24.43 6.52 -25.40
N TYR A 19 -25.55 6.28 -26.09
CA TYR A 19 -26.58 5.27 -25.78
C TYR A 19 -27.36 5.54 -24.46
N GLY A 20 -28.67 5.79 -24.47
CA GLY A 20 -29.64 5.74 -25.57
C GLY A 20 -30.95 5.18 -25.05
N GLU A 21 -31.88 6.05 -24.62
CA GLU A 21 -33.16 5.64 -24.06
C GLU A 21 -34.03 4.88 -25.08
N ILE A 22 -34.60 3.75 -24.65
CA ILE A 22 -35.85 3.23 -25.21
C ILE A 22 -36.81 3.04 -24.04
N SER A 23 -37.95 3.69 -24.13
CA SER A 23 -38.96 3.79 -23.08
C SER A 23 -40.06 2.74 -23.22
N HIS A 24 -40.61 2.28 -22.10
CA HIS A 24 -42.05 2.01 -21.98
C HIS A 24 -42.49 2.00 -20.49
N PRO A 25 -43.71 2.47 -20.14
CA PRO A 25 -44.09 2.72 -18.75
C PRO A 25 -45.17 1.75 -18.21
N LEU A 26 -45.07 1.34 -16.93
CA LEU A 26 -46.20 0.73 -16.20
C LEU A 26 -46.25 1.09 -14.69
N HIS A 27 -47.26 1.91 -14.36
CA HIS A 27 -48.02 2.08 -13.11
C HIS A 27 -47.34 2.36 -11.73
N PRO A 28 -47.94 3.27 -10.91
CA PRO A 28 -47.47 3.60 -9.56
C PRO A 28 -48.25 2.86 -8.45
N VAL A 29 -47.56 2.50 -7.34
CA VAL A 29 -48.22 2.04 -6.11
C VAL A 29 -47.53 2.59 -4.85
N HIS A 30 -48.29 3.37 -4.08
CA HIS A 30 -48.12 3.80 -2.68
C HIS A 30 -46.73 4.21 -2.13
N GLN A 31 -46.56 5.52 -1.96
CA GLN A 31 -45.87 6.07 -0.78
C GLN A 31 -46.77 5.91 0.47
N THR A 32 -46.19 5.52 1.60
CA THR A 32 -46.64 5.94 2.94
C THR A 32 -45.42 6.33 3.79
N PRO A 33 -45.54 7.32 4.69
CA PRO A 33 -44.39 7.92 5.36
C PRO A 33 -44.03 7.20 6.67
N ALA A 34 -42.74 7.01 6.93
CA ALA A 34 -42.24 6.63 8.23
C ALA A 34 -40.97 7.42 8.56
N THR A 35 -41.16 8.52 9.29
CA THR A 35 -40.12 9.29 9.95
C THR A 35 -39.29 8.38 10.86
N ASN A 36 -37.97 8.36 10.71
CA ASN A 36 -37.06 8.25 11.86
C ASN A 36 -35.65 8.69 11.48
N ALA A 37 -35.06 9.53 12.34
CA ALA A 37 -33.81 10.22 12.06
C ALA A 37 -32.59 9.28 12.12
N ARG A 38 -31.70 9.40 11.14
CA ARG A 38 -30.29 9.00 11.32
C ARG A 38 -29.56 10.19 11.96
N PRO A 39 -28.92 10.05 13.13
CA PRO A 39 -27.98 11.07 13.58
C PRO A 39 -26.77 11.07 12.65
N ALA A 40 -26.47 12.22 12.06
CA ALA A 40 -25.25 12.41 11.29
C ALA A 40 -24.04 12.43 12.24
N LEU A 41 -23.40 11.28 12.42
CA LEU A 41 -22.09 11.20 13.05
C LEU A 41 -21.04 11.77 12.08
N SER A 42 -20.77 13.06 12.22
CA SER A 42 -19.61 13.73 11.62
C SER A 42 -18.34 13.19 12.28
N ALA A 43 -17.80 12.10 11.74
CA ALA A 43 -16.48 11.60 12.08
C ALA A 43 -15.43 12.25 11.16
N ASP A 44 -14.30 12.65 11.73
CA ASP A 44 -13.25 13.35 10.97
C ASP A 44 -12.68 12.49 9.82
N PRO A 45 -12.39 13.09 8.65
CA PRO A 45 -11.85 12.36 7.49
C PRO A 45 -10.51 11.68 7.78
N VAL A 46 -9.76 12.16 8.77
CA VAL A 46 -8.49 11.56 9.24
C VAL A 46 -8.71 10.20 9.90
N ILE A 47 -9.76 10.06 10.74
CA ILE A 47 -10.12 8.79 11.37
C ILE A 47 -10.61 7.81 10.30
N GLN A 48 -11.39 8.32 9.35
CA GLN A 48 -11.90 7.53 8.23
C GLN A 48 -10.75 6.97 7.38
N HIS A 49 -9.70 7.76 7.10
CA HIS A 49 -8.54 7.26 6.35
C HIS A 49 -7.73 6.20 7.11
N ALA A 50 -7.45 6.41 8.40
CA ALA A 50 -6.74 5.44 9.24
C ALA A 50 -7.52 4.12 9.38
N MET A 51 -8.84 4.19 9.55
CA MET A 51 -9.70 3.01 9.54
C MET A 51 -9.72 2.34 8.16
N THR A 52 -9.80 3.08 7.05
CA THR A 52 -9.79 2.47 5.71
C THR A 52 -8.50 1.73 5.41
N ALA A 53 -7.35 2.13 5.95
CA ALA A 53 -6.09 1.41 5.73
C ALA A 53 -6.10 0.03 6.43
N GLN A 54 -6.48 -0.04 7.71
CA GLN A 54 -6.58 -1.32 8.43
C GLN A 54 -7.75 -2.19 7.97
N VAL A 55 -8.86 -1.58 7.54
CA VAL A 55 -9.99 -2.31 6.92
C VAL A 55 -9.63 -2.77 5.51
N ALA A 56 -8.81 -2.05 4.75
CA ALA A 56 -8.30 -2.51 3.46
C ALA A 56 -7.35 -3.70 3.61
N ASP A 57 -6.49 -3.72 4.62
CA ASP A 57 -5.62 -4.87 4.92
C ASP A 57 -6.45 -6.09 5.39
N ALA A 58 -7.54 -5.86 6.14
CA ALA A 58 -8.50 -6.90 6.50
C ALA A 58 -9.40 -7.35 5.31
N ALA A 59 -9.66 -6.46 4.35
CA ALA A 59 -10.40 -6.74 3.13
C ALA A 59 -9.52 -7.46 2.09
N ALA A 60 -8.22 -7.18 2.04
CA ALA A 60 -7.26 -7.93 1.23
C ALA A 60 -7.10 -9.39 1.71
N ASP A 61 -7.33 -9.66 3.00
CA ASP A 61 -7.44 -11.00 3.57
C ASP A 61 -8.81 -11.68 3.28
N ALA A 62 -9.83 -10.93 2.85
CA ALA A 62 -11.22 -11.38 2.70
C ALA A 62 -11.76 -11.39 1.26
N MET A 63 -11.19 -10.59 0.36
CA MET A 63 -11.44 -10.63 -1.07
C MET A 63 -10.70 -11.87 -1.64
N PRO A 64 -11.29 -12.64 -2.58
CA PRO A 64 -10.52 -13.64 -3.29
C PRO A 64 -9.34 -12.92 -3.96
N PRO A 65 -8.10 -13.45 -3.88
CA PRO A 65 -7.05 -12.94 -4.75
C PRO A 65 -7.57 -13.03 -6.18
N THR A 66 -7.50 -11.93 -6.93
CA THR A 66 -7.57 -11.99 -8.40
C THR A 66 -6.65 -13.11 -8.82
N THR A 67 -7.21 -14.05 -9.60
CA THR A 67 -6.68 -15.38 -9.86
C THR A 67 -5.17 -15.38 -9.79
N LYS A 68 -4.59 -16.08 -8.81
CA LYS A 68 -3.18 -16.45 -8.93
C LYS A 68 -3.07 -17.14 -10.28
N ALA A 69 -2.35 -16.53 -11.21
CA ALA A 69 -1.94 -17.23 -12.40
C ALA A 69 -1.00 -18.33 -11.91
N ASP A 70 -1.55 -19.54 -11.71
CA ASP A 70 -0.79 -20.74 -11.36
C ASP A 70 0.04 -21.26 -12.58
N GLY A 71 0.29 -20.38 -13.56
CA GLY A 71 1.41 -20.40 -14.50
C GLY A 71 2.71 -19.80 -13.93
N ALA A 72 2.81 -19.61 -12.61
CA ALA A 72 4.05 -19.25 -11.94
C ALA A 72 5.13 -20.33 -12.15
N THR A 73 6.01 -20.10 -13.13
CA THR A 73 7.21 -20.91 -13.36
C THR A 73 8.05 -21.03 -12.07
N PRO A 74 8.76 -22.16 -11.86
CA PRO A 74 9.28 -22.49 -10.54
C PRO A 74 10.41 -21.57 -10.07
N GLY A 75 10.06 -20.65 -9.17
CA GLY A 75 10.96 -20.22 -8.09
C GLY A 75 12.19 -19.41 -8.49
N VAL A 76 12.12 -18.57 -9.52
CA VAL A 76 13.19 -17.61 -9.86
C VAL A 76 13.44 -16.68 -8.65
N ARG A 77 14.62 -16.81 -8.04
CA ARG A 77 15.07 -15.95 -6.93
C ARG A 77 15.57 -14.59 -7.45
N GLY A 78 14.67 -13.84 -8.07
CA GLY A 78 14.93 -12.48 -8.52
C GLY A 78 15.19 -11.53 -7.35
N GLY A 79 16.15 -10.63 -7.51
CA GLY A 79 16.48 -9.59 -6.54
C GLY A 79 16.39 -8.19 -7.13
N ILE A 80 16.50 -7.17 -6.28
CA ILE A 80 16.56 -5.76 -6.70
C ILE A 80 17.67 -5.51 -7.75
N ARG A 81 18.74 -6.32 -7.73
CA ARG A 81 19.84 -6.25 -8.70
C ARG A 81 19.34 -6.47 -10.13
N ASP A 82 18.37 -7.37 -10.34
CA ASP A 82 17.86 -7.72 -11.67
C ASP A 82 17.01 -6.60 -12.26
N VAL A 83 16.31 -5.84 -11.41
CA VAL A 83 15.66 -4.56 -11.76
C VAL A 83 16.70 -3.57 -12.27
N PHE A 84 17.75 -3.32 -11.49
CA PHE A 84 18.82 -2.37 -11.86
C PHE A 84 19.67 -2.80 -13.08
N ARG A 85 19.53 -4.02 -13.61
CA ARG A 85 20.14 -4.39 -14.90
C ARG A 85 19.53 -3.59 -16.07
N PHE A 86 18.30 -3.08 -15.94
CA PHE A 86 17.67 -2.20 -16.94
C PHE A 86 18.14 -0.73 -16.84
N ALA A 87 18.81 -0.34 -15.75
CA ALA A 87 19.18 1.06 -15.48
C ALA A 87 20.41 1.52 -16.28
N THR A 88 20.32 2.71 -16.86
CA THR A 88 21.49 3.46 -17.38
C THR A 88 22.28 4.07 -16.21
N SER A 89 23.55 4.42 -16.41
CA SER A 89 24.35 5.14 -15.40
C SER A 89 23.69 6.42 -14.87
N LEU A 90 22.95 7.14 -15.72
CA LEU A 90 22.13 8.30 -15.33
C LEU A 90 20.98 7.90 -14.41
N ASP A 91 20.28 6.81 -14.72
CA ASP A 91 19.14 6.31 -13.95
C ASP A 91 19.59 5.84 -12.55
N THR A 92 20.75 5.17 -12.48
CA THR A 92 21.39 4.81 -11.20
C THR A 92 21.74 6.04 -10.35
N LEU A 93 22.27 7.10 -10.98
CA LEU A 93 22.57 8.36 -10.29
C LEU A 93 21.30 9.07 -9.80
N LEU A 94 20.27 9.18 -10.65
CA LEU A 94 18.98 9.78 -10.28
C LEU A 94 18.30 9.01 -9.15
N THR A 95 18.36 7.67 -9.17
CA THR A 95 17.85 6.83 -8.09
C THR A 95 18.58 7.13 -6.79
N GLY A 96 19.92 7.16 -6.80
CA GLY A 96 20.73 7.48 -5.62
C GLY A 96 20.39 8.85 -5.02
N ILE A 97 20.28 9.89 -5.86
CA ILE A 97 19.89 11.24 -5.43
C ILE A 97 18.45 11.27 -4.90
N GLY A 98 17.52 10.57 -5.56
CA GLY A 98 16.12 10.46 -5.14
C GLY A 98 15.96 9.78 -3.78
N LEU A 99 16.69 8.69 -3.53
CA LEU A 99 16.69 7.99 -2.24
C LEU A 99 17.29 8.85 -1.11
N LEU A 100 18.36 9.61 -1.36
CA LEU A 100 18.90 10.55 -0.37
C LEU A 100 17.85 11.61 0.04
N HIS A 101 17.10 12.16 -0.93
CA HIS A 101 16.02 13.10 -0.65
C HIS A 101 14.81 12.44 0.03
N ALA A 102 14.50 11.17 -0.31
CA ALA A 102 13.45 10.40 0.37
C ALA A 102 13.80 10.16 1.85
N MET A 103 15.06 9.86 2.15
CA MET A 103 15.57 9.77 3.53
C MET A 103 15.52 11.12 4.24
N ALA A 104 15.93 12.22 3.60
CA ALA A 104 15.84 13.55 4.18
C ALA A 104 14.38 13.94 4.53
N THR A 105 13.44 13.63 3.62
CA THR A 105 12.00 13.83 3.84
C THR A 105 11.48 12.98 5.02
N GLY A 106 11.95 11.73 5.15
CA GLY A 106 11.60 10.86 6.27
C GLY A 106 12.08 11.40 7.63
N MET A 107 13.32 11.89 7.70
CA MET A 107 13.88 12.53 8.90
C MET A 107 13.18 13.86 9.25
N GLY A 108 12.54 14.52 8.28
CA GLY A 108 11.76 15.72 8.50
C GLY A 108 10.60 15.55 9.50
N ILE A 109 9.94 14.39 9.49
CA ILE A 109 8.76 14.13 10.34
C ILE A 109 9.14 14.15 11.84
N PRO A 110 10.19 13.46 12.32
CA PRO A 110 10.74 13.63 13.67
C PRO A 110 11.15 15.08 14.01
N ILE A 111 11.76 15.80 13.08
CA ILE A 111 12.21 17.19 13.30
C ILE A 111 11.00 18.12 13.52
N VAL A 112 9.91 17.95 12.75
CA VAL A 112 8.65 18.67 12.99
C VAL A 112 8.12 18.39 14.39
N ALA A 113 8.17 17.14 14.86
CA ALA A 113 7.75 16.79 16.22
C ALA A 113 8.61 17.51 17.29
N MET A 114 9.92 17.66 17.10
CA MET A 114 10.77 18.46 17.99
C MET A 114 10.36 19.93 18.06
N ILE A 115 10.02 20.55 16.93
CA ILE A 115 9.58 21.96 16.92
C ILE A 115 8.23 22.08 17.64
N ILE A 116 7.32 21.11 17.47
CA ILE A 116 6.06 21.05 18.21
C ILE A 116 6.31 20.91 19.72
N ARG A 117 7.28 20.08 20.16
CA ARG A 117 7.70 20.02 21.58
C ARG A 117 8.07 21.41 22.10
N ASP A 118 8.90 22.15 21.37
CA ASP A 118 9.40 23.44 21.83
C ASP A 118 8.26 24.46 21.97
N ILE A 119 7.36 24.52 20.98
CA ILE A 119 6.14 25.35 21.05
C ILE A 119 5.26 24.97 22.25
N VAL A 120 5.05 23.67 22.48
CA VAL A 120 4.24 23.17 23.62
C VAL A 120 4.94 23.47 24.95
N ASN A 121 6.27 23.41 25.03
CA ASN A 121 7.02 23.75 26.23
C ASN A 121 6.90 25.25 26.56
N GLU A 122 7.02 26.13 25.56
CA GLU A 122 6.80 27.58 25.76
C GLU A 122 5.35 27.90 26.16
N GLY A 123 4.37 27.14 25.66
CA GLY A 123 2.99 27.21 26.12
C GLY A 123 2.83 26.86 27.60
N PHE A 124 3.56 25.87 28.10
CA PHE A 124 3.54 25.49 29.52
C PHE A 124 4.29 26.49 30.44
N THR A 125 5.37 27.11 29.98
CA THR A 125 6.17 28.07 30.77
C THR A 125 5.58 29.48 30.78
N LEU A 126 5.09 29.96 29.63
CA LEU A 126 4.64 31.36 29.43
C LEU A 126 3.12 31.51 29.40
N GLY A 127 2.34 30.42 29.38
CA GLY A 127 0.87 30.44 29.31
C GLY A 127 0.17 31.47 30.24
N PRO A 128 0.53 31.56 31.54
CA PRO A 128 -0.06 32.54 32.46
C PRO A 128 0.36 34.01 32.22
N LEU A 129 1.48 34.23 31.53
CA LEU A 129 2.08 35.55 31.27
C LEU A 129 1.75 36.08 29.86
N GLY A 130 1.25 35.21 28.98
CA GLY A 130 1.07 35.47 27.55
C GLY A 130 2.34 35.14 26.76
N ILE A 131 2.18 34.41 25.65
CA ILE A 131 3.27 34.10 24.74
C ILE A 131 3.61 35.37 23.95
N PRO A 132 4.86 35.87 23.96
CA PRO A 132 5.21 37.12 23.32
C PRO A 132 5.22 36.96 21.79
N PRO A 133 4.73 37.96 21.02
CA PRO A 133 4.44 37.78 19.60
C PRO A 133 5.69 37.48 18.75
N ASN A 134 6.86 38.00 19.13
CA ASN A 134 8.13 37.69 18.46
C ASN A 134 8.48 36.20 18.51
N LEU A 135 8.19 35.50 19.62
CA LEU A 135 8.43 34.06 19.76
C LEU A 135 7.48 33.26 18.86
N ILE A 136 6.23 33.70 18.73
CA ILE A 136 5.24 33.11 17.81
C ILE A 136 5.73 33.24 16.36
N PHE A 137 6.19 34.42 15.95
CA PHE A 137 6.75 34.63 14.61
C PHE A 137 8.01 33.79 14.37
N GLU A 138 8.93 33.71 15.35
CA GLU A 138 10.13 32.90 15.21
C GLU A 138 9.81 31.40 15.01
N MET A 139 8.90 30.85 15.82
CA MET A 139 8.46 29.45 15.68
C MET A 139 7.72 29.22 14.36
N ALA A 140 6.88 30.16 13.92
CA ALA A 140 6.20 30.10 12.62
C ALA A 140 7.19 30.10 11.45
N PHE A 141 8.24 30.96 11.48
CA PHE A 141 9.28 30.97 10.46
C PHE A 141 10.12 29.68 10.48
N ARG A 142 10.46 29.13 11.65
CA ARG A 142 11.14 27.82 11.76
C ARG A 142 10.33 26.71 11.08
N ILE A 143 9.01 26.63 11.33
CA ILE A 143 8.12 25.68 10.66
C ILE A 143 8.05 25.95 9.15
N LEU A 144 7.92 27.22 8.72
CA LEU A 144 7.81 27.59 7.31
C LEU A 144 9.06 27.22 6.51
N TYR A 145 10.26 27.51 7.02
CA TYR A 145 11.52 27.14 6.36
C TYR A 145 11.70 25.62 6.29
N LEU A 146 11.36 24.89 7.36
CA LEU A 146 11.39 23.43 7.35
C LEU A 146 10.38 22.86 6.35
N ALA A 147 9.15 23.38 6.32
CA ALA A 147 8.12 22.94 5.39
C ALA A 147 8.51 23.19 3.92
N ALA A 148 9.11 24.35 3.61
CA ALA A 148 9.62 24.65 2.28
C ALA A 148 10.78 23.70 1.88
N GLY A 149 11.70 23.42 2.80
CA GLY A 149 12.79 22.46 2.59
C GLY A 149 12.29 21.03 2.37
N LEU A 150 11.34 20.57 3.18
CA LEU A 150 10.72 19.25 3.05
C LEU A 150 9.86 19.12 1.78
N PHE A 151 9.16 20.18 1.37
CA PHE A 151 8.44 20.21 0.11
C PHE A 151 9.42 20.07 -1.08
N GLY A 152 10.50 20.85 -1.10
CA GLY A 152 11.53 20.74 -2.13
C GLY A 152 12.19 19.35 -2.17
N ALA A 153 12.53 18.79 -1.01
CA ALA A 153 13.11 17.45 -0.92
C ALA A 153 12.12 16.35 -1.37
N ALA A 154 10.85 16.43 -0.95
CA ALA A 154 9.82 15.48 -1.36
C ALA A 154 9.52 15.56 -2.85
N PHE A 155 9.48 16.77 -3.42
CA PHE A 155 9.29 16.98 -4.86
C PHE A 155 10.44 16.35 -5.65
N LEU A 156 11.71 16.67 -5.31
CA LEU A 156 12.87 16.06 -5.95
C LEU A 156 12.88 14.52 -5.79
N ALA A 157 12.60 14.00 -4.60
CA ALA A 157 12.58 12.56 -4.35
C ALA A 157 11.57 11.84 -5.26
N ASN A 158 10.31 12.27 -5.25
CA ASN A 158 9.26 11.61 -6.01
C ASN A 158 9.47 11.80 -7.53
N THR A 159 9.80 13.01 -8.01
CA THR A 159 10.01 13.26 -9.45
C THR A 159 11.21 12.49 -10.01
N MET A 160 12.34 12.42 -9.30
CA MET A 160 13.53 11.71 -9.81
C MET A 160 13.35 10.19 -9.81
N LEU A 161 12.67 9.64 -8.81
CA LEU A 161 12.32 8.22 -8.76
C LEU A 161 11.29 7.86 -9.83
N GLU A 162 10.27 8.69 -10.07
CA GLU A 162 9.24 8.43 -11.08
C GLU A 162 9.76 8.51 -12.52
N ILE A 163 10.60 9.51 -12.82
CA ILE A 163 11.30 9.60 -14.12
C ILE A 163 12.15 8.36 -14.36
N THR A 164 12.85 7.89 -13.31
CA THR A 164 13.72 6.72 -13.39
C THR A 164 12.93 5.42 -13.54
N SER A 165 11.82 5.30 -12.81
CA SER A 165 10.83 4.23 -12.90
C SER A 165 10.31 4.06 -14.32
N SER A 166 9.73 5.12 -14.90
CA SER A 166 9.19 5.10 -16.26
C SER A 166 10.26 4.75 -17.30
N ARG A 167 11.48 5.29 -17.17
CA ARG A 167 12.61 4.96 -18.08
C ARG A 167 13.00 3.48 -18.01
N GLN A 168 13.09 2.91 -16.81
CA GLN A 168 13.39 1.48 -16.63
C GLN A 168 12.23 0.59 -17.09
N GLY A 169 10.97 0.96 -16.79
CA GLY A 169 9.77 0.27 -17.25
C GLY A 169 9.68 0.23 -18.79
N HIS A 170 9.94 1.34 -19.47
CA HIS A 170 10.03 1.36 -20.94
C HIS A 170 11.16 0.49 -21.49
N HIS A 171 12.31 0.42 -20.81
CA HIS A 171 13.41 -0.45 -21.22
C HIS A 171 13.07 -1.94 -21.02
N ALA A 172 12.49 -2.31 -19.87
CA ALA A 172 12.02 -3.66 -19.57
C ALA A 172 10.95 -4.12 -20.59
N ARG A 173 9.93 -3.28 -20.87
CA ARG A 173 8.91 -3.55 -21.90
C ARG A 173 9.53 -3.84 -23.27
N ARG A 174 10.57 -3.09 -23.66
CA ARG A 174 11.27 -3.27 -24.94
C ARG A 174 12.11 -4.56 -24.97
N VAL A 175 12.78 -4.90 -23.86
CA VAL A 175 13.55 -6.14 -23.75
C VAL A 175 12.62 -7.35 -23.80
N TYR A 176 11.55 -7.35 -22.99
CA TYR A 176 10.56 -8.44 -22.97
C TYR A 176 9.91 -8.64 -24.34
N LEU A 177 9.40 -7.57 -24.97
CA LEU A 177 8.74 -7.69 -26.28
C LEU A 177 9.69 -8.23 -27.36
N ARG A 178 10.96 -7.81 -27.36
CA ARG A 178 11.98 -8.36 -28.26
C ARG A 178 12.28 -9.83 -27.95
N ALA A 179 12.38 -10.19 -26.68
CA ALA A 179 12.62 -11.57 -26.25
C ALA A 179 11.47 -12.49 -26.65
N LEU A 180 10.23 -12.05 -26.44
CA LEU A 180 9.01 -12.75 -26.80
C LEU A 180 8.91 -12.98 -28.31
N LEU A 181 9.13 -11.95 -29.13
CA LEU A 181 9.09 -12.04 -30.60
C LEU A 181 10.22 -12.88 -31.20
N ARG A 182 11.26 -13.21 -30.42
CA ARG A 182 12.35 -14.10 -30.83
C ARG A 182 12.06 -15.58 -30.51
N GLN A 183 11.05 -15.88 -29.70
CA GLN A 183 10.73 -17.26 -29.32
C GLN A 183 10.15 -18.06 -30.50
N GLU A 184 10.42 -19.36 -30.49
CA GLU A 184 9.92 -20.30 -31.49
C GLU A 184 8.40 -20.54 -31.36
N VAL A 185 7.74 -20.87 -32.46
CA VAL A 185 6.28 -21.14 -32.48
C VAL A 185 5.89 -22.23 -31.50
N ALA A 186 6.70 -23.28 -31.32
CA ALA A 186 6.42 -24.36 -30.37
C ALA A 186 6.42 -23.91 -28.89
N TRP A 187 7.10 -22.81 -28.53
CA TRP A 187 7.00 -22.20 -27.20
C TRP A 187 5.76 -21.31 -27.08
N ILE A 188 5.35 -20.66 -28.16
CA ILE A 188 4.11 -19.86 -28.19
C ILE A 188 2.91 -20.80 -28.09
N ASP A 189 2.91 -21.92 -28.82
CA ASP A 189 1.84 -22.94 -28.79
C ASP A 189 1.72 -23.66 -27.42
N SER A 190 2.78 -23.69 -26.61
CA SER A 190 2.74 -24.26 -25.26
C SER A 190 2.17 -23.30 -24.20
N HIS A 191 1.92 -22.05 -24.54
CA HIS A 191 1.37 -21.01 -23.66
C HIS A 191 0.07 -20.44 -24.22
N ARG A 192 -0.83 -19.96 -23.35
CA ARG A 192 -2.06 -19.30 -23.80
C ARG A 192 -1.73 -17.86 -24.21
N LEU A 193 -2.01 -17.47 -25.45
CA LEU A 193 -1.73 -16.12 -25.97
C LEU A 193 -2.26 -14.98 -25.06
N GLY A 194 -3.46 -15.13 -24.50
CA GLY A 194 -4.03 -14.15 -23.56
C GLY A 194 -3.32 -14.10 -22.20
N GLU A 195 -2.74 -15.22 -21.77
CA GLU A 195 -1.93 -15.31 -20.55
C GLU A 195 -0.58 -14.62 -20.75
N ILE A 196 0.11 -14.85 -21.88
CA ILE A 196 1.37 -14.16 -22.24
C ILE A 196 1.19 -12.64 -22.23
N ALA A 197 0.10 -12.14 -22.82
CA ALA A 197 -0.16 -10.70 -22.90
C ALA A 197 -0.43 -10.07 -21.52
N ALA A 198 -1.22 -10.74 -20.67
CA ALA A 198 -1.48 -10.29 -19.31
C ALA A 198 -0.21 -10.35 -18.43
N THR A 199 0.56 -11.44 -18.51
CA THR A 199 1.82 -11.61 -17.77
C THR A 199 2.85 -10.55 -18.18
N PHE A 200 2.98 -10.25 -19.47
CA PHE A 200 3.85 -9.17 -19.96
C PHE A 200 3.52 -7.82 -19.32
N GLU A 201 2.24 -7.42 -19.34
CA GLU A 201 1.80 -6.14 -18.78
C GLU A 201 2.03 -6.11 -17.26
N GLN A 202 1.62 -7.16 -16.54
CA GLN A 202 1.79 -7.27 -15.11
C GLN A 202 3.26 -7.20 -14.69
N GLU A 203 4.15 -7.98 -15.33
CA GLU A 203 5.58 -7.98 -14.99
C GLU A 203 6.23 -6.62 -15.22
N CYS A 204 5.86 -5.94 -16.32
CA CYS A 204 6.38 -4.61 -16.59
C CYS A 204 5.90 -3.57 -15.57
N LEU A 205 4.65 -3.65 -15.12
CA LEU A 205 4.11 -2.79 -14.06
C LEU A 205 4.73 -3.08 -12.69
N GLU A 206 4.98 -4.36 -12.35
CA GLU A 206 5.67 -4.75 -11.11
C GLU A 206 7.11 -4.22 -11.07
N VAL A 207 7.84 -4.25 -12.20
CA VAL A 207 9.19 -3.67 -12.33
C VAL A 207 9.17 -2.15 -12.17
N GLU A 208 8.21 -1.46 -12.80
CA GLU A 208 8.05 -0.01 -12.74
C GLU A 208 7.73 0.45 -11.29
N ALA A 209 6.70 -0.12 -10.67
CA ALA A 209 6.30 0.19 -9.29
C ALA A 209 7.43 -0.04 -8.27
N ALA A 210 8.24 -1.11 -8.45
CA ALA A 210 9.34 -1.43 -7.55
C ALA A 210 10.52 -0.43 -7.61
N VAL A 211 10.70 0.32 -8.70
CA VAL A 211 11.75 1.37 -8.81
C VAL A 211 11.26 2.72 -8.28
N GLY A 212 10.02 3.09 -8.60
CA GLY A 212 9.47 4.41 -8.36
C GLY A 212 9.00 4.63 -6.92
N SER A 213 7.68 4.59 -6.74
CA SER A 213 7.00 4.95 -5.50
C SER A 213 7.38 4.06 -4.31
N GLU A 214 7.59 2.76 -4.53
CA GLU A 214 7.76 1.78 -3.45
C GLU A 214 9.17 1.75 -2.86
N LEU A 215 10.21 1.90 -3.68
CA LEU A 215 11.59 2.02 -3.18
C LEU A 215 11.78 3.33 -2.42
N GLY A 216 11.26 4.44 -2.97
CA GLY A 216 11.23 5.73 -2.27
C GLY A 216 10.43 5.69 -0.97
N GLY A 217 9.27 5.04 -0.99
CA GLY A 217 8.42 4.79 0.19
C GLY A 217 9.14 3.99 1.27
N LEU A 218 9.82 2.90 0.89
CA LEU A 218 10.59 2.05 1.79
C LEU A 218 11.72 2.84 2.49
N PHE A 219 12.55 3.56 1.75
CA PHE A 219 13.65 4.34 2.33
C PHE A 219 13.15 5.51 3.20
N ARG A 220 12.07 6.18 2.78
CA ARG A 220 11.41 7.23 3.58
C ARG A 220 10.87 6.66 4.91
N ASN A 221 10.11 5.56 4.86
CA ASN A 221 9.55 4.91 6.04
C ASN A 221 10.64 4.37 6.98
N CYS A 222 11.72 3.78 6.45
CA CYS A 222 12.89 3.37 7.23
C CYS A 222 13.54 4.56 7.94
N SER A 223 13.77 5.66 7.21
CA SER A 223 14.38 6.87 7.77
C SER A 223 13.52 7.49 8.88
N THR A 224 12.20 7.59 8.67
CA THR A 224 11.27 8.07 9.70
C THR A 224 11.25 7.16 10.93
N ALA A 225 11.17 5.84 10.73
CA ALA A 225 11.09 4.88 11.83
C ALA A 225 12.37 4.89 12.70
N ILE A 226 13.54 4.91 12.06
CA ILE A 226 14.84 5.00 12.75
C ILE A 226 14.99 6.37 13.41
N GLY A 227 14.74 7.47 12.68
CA GLY A 227 14.88 8.83 13.18
C GLY A 227 13.97 9.12 14.39
N ALA A 228 12.71 8.71 14.32
CA ALA A 228 11.77 8.86 15.44
C ALA A 228 12.18 8.00 16.65
N THR A 229 12.64 6.76 16.42
CA THR A 229 13.13 5.89 17.51
C THR A 229 14.37 6.47 18.19
N CYS A 230 15.36 6.91 17.42
CA CYS A 230 16.57 7.54 17.94
C CYS A 230 16.26 8.82 18.72
N LEU A 231 15.35 9.66 18.22
CA LEU A 231 14.91 10.88 18.90
C LEU A 231 14.17 10.58 20.21
N ALA A 232 13.28 9.58 20.23
CA ALA A 232 12.59 9.15 21.45
C ALA A 232 13.58 8.64 22.52
N LEU A 233 14.52 7.77 22.12
CA LEU A 233 15.56 7.23 23.00
C LEU A 233 16.49 8.32 23.54
N ALA A 234 16.86 9.30 22.71
CA ALA A 234 17.66 10.45 23.13
C ALA A 234 16.92 11.31 24.17
N GLN A 235 15.61 11.53 24.01
CA GLN A 235 14.81 12.39 24.89
C GLN A 235 14.43 11.71 26.22
N SER A 236 14.05 10.41 26.21
CA SER A 236 13.91 9.60 27.42
C SER A 236 13.95 8.11 27.09
N TRP A 237 15.10 7.48 27.33
CA TRP A 237 15.28 6.04 27.18
C TRP A 237 14.33 5.24 28.08
N LYS A 238 14.06 5.71 29.31
CA LYS A 238 13.15 5.04 30.25
C LYS A 238 11.71 4.99 29.72
N MET A 239 11.19 6.11 29.21
CA MET A 239 9.83 6.19 28.67
C MET A 239 9.70 5.40 27.36
N THR A 240 10.72 5.47 26.50
CA THR A 240 10.75 4.71 25.26
C THR A 240 10.78 3.20 25.50
N LEU A 241 11.59 2.71 26.45
CA LEU A 241 11.61 1.28 26.80
C LEU A 241 10.29 0.81 27.42
N ALA A 242 9.65 1.63 28.27
CA ALA A 242 8.34 1.31 28.82
C ALA A 242 7.27 1.16 27.73
N LEU A 243 7.27 2.04 26.72
CA LEU A 243 6.38 1.92 25.56
C LEU A 243 6.75 0.72 24.67
N PHE A 244 8.04 0.42 24.51
CA PHE A 244 8.50 -0.75 23.74
C PHE A 244 8.12 -2.08 24.41
N ALA A 245 7.92 -2.12 25.73
CA ALA A 245 7.37 -3.29 26.42
C ALA A 245 5.94 -3.66 25.98
N CYS A 246 5.18 -2.74 25.36
CA CYS A 246 3.88 -3.02 24.75
C CYS A 246 4.00 -3.74 23.40
N LEU A 247 5.10 -3.56 22.66
CA LEU A 247 5.30 -4.17 21.32
C LEU A 247 5.18 -5.71 21.30
N PRO A 248 5.78 -6.49 22.23
CA PRO A 248 5.61 -7.95 22.22
C PRO A 248 4.15 -8.39 22.43
N LEU A 249 3.34 -7.61 23.14
CA LEU A 249 1.91 -7.89 23.33
C LEU A 249 1.13 -7.70 22.02
N LEU A 250 1.39 -6.62 21.27
CA LEU A 250 0.83 -6.41 19.93
C LEU A 250 1.32 -7.48 18.94
N ALA A 251 2.60 -7.86 19.01
CA ALA A 251 3.18 -8.94 18.19
C ALA A 251 2.51 -10.29 18.48
N PHE A 252 2.23 -10.60 19.74
CA PHE A 252 1.51 -11.82 20.12
C PHE A 252 0.09 -11.86 19.53
N VAL A 253 -0.68 -10.77 19.66
CA VAL A 253 -2.06 -10.73 19.12
C VAL A 253 -2.07 -10.80 17.59
N THR A 254 -1.17 -10.11 16.89
CA THR A 254 -1.09 -10.21 15.41
C THR A 254 -0.73 -11.62 14.95
N MET A 255 0.25 -12.26 15.58
CA MET A 255 0.69 -13.62 15.24
C MET A 255 -0.41 -14.66 15.52
N PHE A 256 -1.05 -14.60 16.69
CA PHE A 256 -2.16 -15.50 17.04
C PHE A 256 -3.35 -15.31 16.10
N SER A 257 -3.73 -14.06 15.82
CA SER A 257 -4.84 -13.75 14.90
C SER A 257 -4.55 -14.26 13.49
N LYS A 258 -3.34 -14.04 12.97
CA LYS A 258 -2.92 -14.55 11.67
C LYS A 258 -2.96 -16.08 11.61
N GLN A 259 -2.52 -16.77 12.66
CA GLN A 259 -2.57 -18.23 12.72
C GLN A 259 -4.01 -18.76 12.77
N GLY A 260 -4.89 -18.16 13.57
CA GLY A 260 -6.30 -18.54 13.65
C GLY A 260 -7.10 -18.30 12.36
N ARG A 261 -6.73 -17.29 11.56
CA ARG A 261 -7.41 -16.97 10.29
C ARG A 261 -7.03 -17.90 9.12
N ARG A 262 -5.81 -18.47 9.10
CA ARG A 262 -5.28 -19.27 7.98
C ARG A 262 -6.24 -20.34 7.47
N GLY A 263 -6.57 -21.34 8.30
CA GLY A 263 -7.41 -22.46 7.86
C GLY A 263 -8.84 -22.08 7.45
N LEU A 264 -9.38 -20.97 7.98
CA LEU A 264 -10.67 -20.44 7.55
C LEU A 264 -10.58 -19.76 6.18
N SER A 265 -9.52 -18.99 5.93
CA SER A 265 -9.24 -18.36 4.63
C SER A 265 -9.00 -19.41 3.56
N ASP A 266 -8.23 -20.45 3.85
CA ASP A 266 -7.94 -21.55 2.92
C ASP A 266 -9.21 -22.37 2.62
N SER A 267 -10.04 -22.70 3.64
CA SER A 267 -11.31 -23.38 3.42
C SER A 267 -12.35 -22.54 2.67
N ALA A 268 -12.32 -21.21 2.79
CA ALA A 268 -13.20 -20.32 2.04
C ALA A 268 -12.77 -20.26 0.56
N ARG A 269 -11.47 -20.12 0.30
CA ARG A 269 -10.87 -20.12 -1.04
C ARG A 269 -11.10 -21.45 -1.76
N GLU A 270 -10.95 -22.57 -1.08
CA GLU A 270 -11.21 -23.90 -1.65
C GLU A 270 -12.67 -24.07 -2.07
N ALA A 271 -13.63 -23.68 -1.23
CA ALA A 271 -15.05 -23.75 -1.57
C ALA A 271 -15.42 -22.81 -2.74
N LEU A 272 -14.81 -21.62 -2.81
CA LEU A 272 -14.95 -20.70 -3.94
C LEU A 272 -14.38 -21.30 -5.24
N SER A 273 -13.17 -21.86 -5.20
CA SER A 273 -12.53 -22.54 -6.34
C SER A 273 -13.39 -23.68 -6.88
N GLN A 274 -13.89 -24.55 -5.99
CA GLN A 274 -14.81 -25.64 -6.35
C GLN A 274 -16.11 -25.12 -6.97
N SER A 275 -16.68 -24.02 -6.45
CA SER A 275 -17.89 -23.42 -7.01
C SER A 275 -17.66 -22.83 -8.42
N GLY A 276 -16.49 -22.22 -8.66
CA GLY A 276 -16.09 -21.73 -9.98
C GLY A 276 -15.92 -22.87 -10.98
N ALA A 277 -15.17 -23.92 -10.62
CA ALA A 277 -14.98 -25.09 -11.47
C ALA A 277 -16.30 -25.79 -11.83
N LEU A 278 -17.25 -25.88 -10.89
CA LEU A 278 -18.59 -26.42 -11.14
C LEU A 278 -19.37 -25.54 -12.12
N CYS A 279 -19.32 -24.21 -11.96
CA CYS A 279 -19.96 -23.26 -12.86
C CYS A 279 -19.38 -23.38 -14.29
N ASP A 280 -18.06 -23.39 -14.43
CA ASP A 280 -17.37 -23.54 -15.71
C ASP A 280 -17.73 -24.87 -16.40
N GLN A 281 -17.82 -25.97 -15.64
CA GLN A 281 -18.27 -27.26 -16.16
C GLN A 281 -19.74 -27.23 -16.64
N ALA A 282 -20.64 -26.63 -15.86
CA ALA A 282 -22.06 -26.53 -16.19
C ALA A 282 -22.30 -25.64 -17.43
N VAL A 283 -21.59 -24.51 -17.53
CA VAL A 283 -21.69 -23.57 -18.66
C VAL A 283 -21.07 -24.16 -19.93
N SER A 284 -19.88 -24.75 -19.84
CA SER A 284 -19.23 -25.40 -21.00
C SER A 284 -20.05 -26.60 -21.53
N SER A 285 -20.74 -27.31 -20.64
CA SER A 285 -21.57 -28.48 -20.97
C SER A 285 -23.08 -28.17 -21.03
N VAL A 286 -23.48 -26.91 -21.23
CA VAL A 286 -24.89 -26.46 -21.10
C VAL A 286 -25.89 -27.28 -21.93
N ARG A 287 -25.51 -27.72 -23.13
CA ARG A 287 -26.38 -28.58 -23.98
C ARG A 287 -26.62 -29.95 -23.34
N THR A 288 -25.62 -30.52 -22.70
CA THR A 288 -25.72 -31.80 -21.98
C THR A 288 -26.60 -31.64 -20.74
N VAL A 289 -26.39 -30.58 -19.95
CA VAL A 289 -27.19 -30.28 -18.75
C VAL A 289 -28.67 -30.12 -19.13
N ALA A 290 -28.97 -29.33 -20.16
CA ALA A 290 -30.34 -29.15 -20.66
C ALA A 290 -30.95 -30.44 -21.24
N SER A 291 -30.18 -31.26 -21.97
CA SER A 291 -30.67 -32.53 -22.53
C SER A 291 -31.02 -33.58 -21.45
N LEU A 292 -30.47 -33.42 -20.25
CA LEU A 292 -30.72 -34.28 -19.09
C LEU A 292 -31.71 -33.65 -18.09
N CYS A 293 -32.24 -32.45 -18.37
CA CYS A 293 -33.03 -31.64 -17.44
C CYS A 293 -32.34 -31.45 -16.07
N GLY A 294 -31.02 -31.30 -16.09
CA GLY A 294 -30.14 -31.29 -14.93
C GLY A 294 -29.94 -29.91 -14.28
N GLU A 295 -30.52 -28.85 -14.82
CA GLU A 295 -30.22 -27.46 -14.45
C GLU A 295 -30.39 -27.21 -12.96
N ARG A 296 -31.47 -27.74 -12.38
CA ARG A 296 -31.77 -27.57 -10.96
C ARG A 296 -30.77 -28.27 -10.05
N ARG A 297 -30.25 -29.43 -10.47
CA ARG A 297 -29.22 -30.17 -9.73
C ARG A 297 -27.89 -29.42 -9.69
N GLU A 298 -27.50 -28.79 -10.79
CA GLU A 298 -26.28 -27.97 -10.84
C GLU A 298 -26.42 -26.70 -10.00
N VAL A 299 -27.60 -26.05 -10.01
CA VAL A 299 -27.91 -24.89 -9.16
C VAL A 299 -27.87 -25.27 -7.67
N ASP A 300 -28.54 -26.35 -7.26
CA ASP A 300 -28.56 -26.82 -5.87
C ASP A 300 -27.13 -27.18 -5.38
N ALA A 301 -26.32 -27.79 -6.24
CA ALA A 301 -24.92 -28.10 -5.96
C ALA A 301 -24.07 -26.84 -5.80
N TYR A 302 -24.21 -25.86 -6.70
CA TYR A 302 -23.51 -24.57 -6.63
C TYR A 302 -23.89 -23.78 -5.37
N GLU A 303 -25.18 -23.70 -5.02
CA GLU A 303 -25.65 -23.02 -3.81
C GLU A 303 -25.04 -23.65 -2.54
N SER A 304 -24.91 -24.98 -2.50
CA SER A 304 -24.31 -25.69 -1.36
C SER A 304 -22.84 -25.31 -1.12
N LEU A 305 -22.05 -25.16 -2.20
CA LEU A 305 -20.65 -24.72 -2.15
C LEU A 305 -20.56 -23.25 -1.76
N LEU A 306 -21.41 -22.40 -2.33
CA LEU A 306 -21.46 -20.97 -2.06
C LEU A 306 -21.83 -20.69 -0.59
N LYS A 307 -22.77 -21.45 -0.02
CA LYS A 307 -23.14 -21.39 1.39
C LYS A 307 -21.98 -21.80 2.30
N ARG A 308 -21.22 -22.84 1.94
CA ARG A 308 -20.01 -23.26 2.68
C ARG A 308 -18.93 -22.17 2.65
N ALA A 309 -18.71 -21.54 1.50
CA ALA A 309 -17.80 -20.40 1.37
C ALA A 309 -18.29 -19.21 2.21
N GLY A 310 -19.59 -18.90 2.18
CA GLY A 310 -20.21 -17.85 2.99
C GLY A 310 -20.07 -18.07 4.49
N ASP A 311 -20.32 -19.28 4.99
CA ASP A 311 -20.16 -19.64 6.40
C ASP A 311 -18.69 -19.55 6.86
N ALA A 312 -17.74 -19.97 6.02
CA ALA A 312 -16.31 -19.83 6.30
C ALA A 312 -15.89 -18.36 6.35
N SER A 313 -16.32 -17.56 5.36
CA SER A 313 -16.07 -16.11 5.31
C SER A 313 -16.72 -15.36 6.47
N ALA A 314 -17.92 -15.73 6.91
CA ALA A 314 -18.59 -15.14 8.06
C ALA A 314 -17.92 -15.49 9.40
N ARG A 315 -17.22 -16.63 9.49
CA ARG A 315 -16.35 -16.98 10.64
C ARG A 315 -15.04 -16.20 10.58
N LEU A 316 -14.42 -16.13 9.40
CA LEU A 316 -13.19 -15.38 9.15
C LEU A 316 -13.38 -13.88 9.48
N ALA A 317 -14.46 -13.27 9.00
CA ALA A 317 -14.80 -11.87 9.27
C ALA A 317 -14.98 -11.60 10.77
N ARG A 318 -15.75 -12.44 11.49
CA ARG A 318 -15.91 -12.31 12.95
C ARG A 318 -14.58 -12.41 13.69
N LEU A 319 -13.72 -13.35 13.33
CA LEU A 319 -12.39 -13.49 13.92
C LEU A 319 -11.49 -12.30 13.59
N ALA A 320 -11.54 -11.79 12.36
CA ALA A 320 -10.78 -10.62 11.93
C ALA A 320 -11.25 -9.33 12.64
N SER A 321 -12.56 -9.10 12.78
CA SER A 321 -13.11 -7.95 13.50
C SER A 321 -12.81 -8.01 15.00
N LEU A 322 -12.88 -9.19 15.64
CA LEU A 322 -12.52 -9.36 17.04
C LEU A 322 -11.02 -9.09 17.26
N ALA A 323 -10.16 -9.65 16.42
CA ALA A 323 -8.72 -9.38 16.43
C ALA A 323 -8.41 -7.89 16.22
N GLY A 324 -9.06 -7.25 15.25
CA GLY A 324 -8.93 -5.81 14.99
C GLY A 324 -9.36 -4.96 16.18
N GLY A 325 -10.49 -5.30 16.82
CA GLY A 325 -10.96 -4.65 18.04
C GLY A 325 -9.94 -4.74 19.18
N VAL A 326 -9.44 -5.94 19.48
CA VAL A 326 -8.39 -6.14 20.50
C VAL A 326 -7.12 -5.35 20.18
N MET A 327 -6.69 -5.35 18.91
CA MET A 327 -5.52 -4.56 18.48
C MET A 327 -5.72 -3.06 18.69
N VAL A 328 -6.87 -2.51 18.30
CA VAL A 328 -7.21 -1.09 18.51
C VAL A 328 -7.28 -0.75 20.01
N THR A 329 -7.89 -1.61 20.83
CA THR A 329 -7.91 -1.44 22.30
C THR A 329 -6.50 -1.45 22.90
N LEU A 330 -5.60 -2.33 22.44
CA LEU A 330 -4.21 -2.35 22.89
C LEU A 330 -3.42 -1.10 22.47
N ILE A 331 -3.65 -0.60 21.25
CA ILE A 331 -3.05 0.66 20.76
C ILE A 331 -3.49 1.82 21.67
N PHE A 332 -4.79 2.05 21.85
CA PHE A 332 -5.28 3.12 22.75
C PHE A 332 -4.90 2.87 24.22
N GLY A 333 -4.82 1.62 24.67
CA GLY A 333 -4.30 1.26 26.00
C GLY A 333 -2.85 1.70 26.18
N SER A 334 -2.00 1.52 25.17
CA SER A 334 -0.62 2.04 25.18
C SER A 334 -0.54 3.56 25.19
N PHE A 335 -1.54 4.26 24.65
CA PHE A 335 -1.61 5.74 24.69
C PHE A 335 -1.87 6.20 26.13
N VAL A 336 -2.87 5.61 26.78
CA VAL A 336 -3.19 5.89 28.20
C VAL A 336 -2.01 5.56 29.10
N PHE A 337 -1.35 4.41 28.88
CA PHE A 337 -0.14 4.02 29.62
C PHE A 337 1.01 5.00 29.41
N GLY A 338 1.27 5.45 28.18
CA GLY A 338 2.31 6.42 27.86
C GLY A 338 2.10 7.77 28.54
N LEU A 339 0.87 8.29 28.51
CA LEU A 339 0.51 9.54 29.20
C LEU A 339 0.62 9.41 30.72
N TRP A 340 0.14 8.29 31.29
CA TRP A 340 0.26 8.01 32.72
C TRP A 340 1.72 7.91 33.18
N PHE A 341 2.57 7.21 32.42
CA PHE A 341 3.99 7.04 32.75
C PHE A 341 4.77 8.36 32.59
N GLY A 342 4.44 9.17 31.57
CA GLY A 342 4.98 10.52 31.40
C GLY A 342 4.61 11.46 32.57
N ALA A 343 3.34 11.43 33.02
CA ALA A 343 2.90 12.19 34.18
C ALA A 343 3.57 11.70 35.49
N HIS A 344 3.84 10.40 35.61
CA HIS A 344 4.60 9.85 36.73
C HIS A 344 6.05 10.38 36.76
N MET A 345 6.76 10.38 35.62
CA MET A 345 8.11 10.95 35.50
C MET A 345 8.18 12.43 35.87
N GLN A 346 7.19 13.22 35.41
CA GLN A 346 7.09 14.64 35.75
C GLN A 346 6.89 14.85 37.25
N ARG A 347 6.04 14.03 37.90
CA ARG A 347 5.83 14.07 39.36
C ARG A 347 7.07 13.65 40.16
N SER A 348 7.92 12.79 39.61
CA SER A 348 9.19 12.39 40.24
C SER A 348 10.36 13.36 39.98
N GLU A 349 10.11 14.49 39.32
CA GLU A 349 11.11 15.50 38.97
C GLU A 349 12.36 14.91 38.29
N GLU A 350 12.13 13.99 37.34
CA GLU A 350 13.24 13.29 36.68
C GLU A 350 14.06 14.26 35.79
N TRP A 351 15.39 14.21 35.92
CA TRP A 351 16.29 15.06 35.15
C TRP A 351 16.44 14.57 33.70
N ASN A 352 16.21 15.47 32.73
CA ASN A 352 16.42 15.17 31.31
C ASN A 352 17.81 15.67 30.84
N PRO A 353 18.80 14.78 30.61
CA PRO A 353 20.13 15.18 30.19
C PRO A 353 20.18 15.72 28.74
N ALA A 354 19.20 15.42 27.89
CA ALA A 354 19.19 15.86 26.49
C ALA A 354 18.81 17.34 26.31
N VAL A 355 18.11 17.92 27.29
CA VAL A 355 17.69 19.34 27.27
C VAL A 355 18.28 20.13 28.45
N GLY A 356 18.91 19.47 29.43
CA GLY A 356 19.51 20.12 30.58
C GLY A 356 18.48 20.75 31.53
N ARG A 357 17.31 20.13 31.68
CA ARG A 357 16.22 20.58 32.57
C ARG A 357 15.41 19.39 33.09
N TYR A 358 14.55 19.63 34.08
CA TYR A 358 13.59 18.63 34.54
C TYR A 358 12.56 18.29 33.46
N PHE A 359 12.13 17.02 33.44
CA PHE A 359 11.23 16.45 32.44
C PHE A 359 9.83 17.07 32.53
N ASN A 360 9.35 17.68 31.44
CA ASN A 360 8.06 18.36 31.37
C ASN A 360 7.06 17.57 30.50
N GLY A 361 5.77 17.90 30.59
CA GLY A 361 4.71 17.31 29.75
C GLY A 361 4.96 17.44 28.25
N ALA A 362 5.66 18.50 27.81
CA ALA A 362 6.11 18.63 26.43
C ALA A 362 7.08 17.50 26.00
N ASP A 363 7.99 17.10 26.89
CA ASP A 363 8.98 16.05 26.63
C ASP A 363 8.33 14.66 26.56
N SER A 364 7.36 14.40 27.44
CA SER A 364 6.58 13.16 27.41
C SER A 364 5.73 13.07 26.15
N ALA A 365 5.09 14.18 25.73
CA ALA A 365 4.37 14.26 24.47
C ALA A 365 5.28 14.01 23.25
N LEU A 366 6.51 14.56 23.24
CA LEU A 366 7.47 14.29 22.16
C LEU A 366 7.83 12.81 22.08
N VAL A 367 8.26 12.20 23.19
CA VAL A 367 8.66 10.78 23.22
C VAL A 367 7.51 9.90 22.75
N PHE A 368 6.30 10.19 23.23
CA PHE A 368 5.09 9.49 22.83
C PHE A 368 4.82 9.61 21.32
N ILE A 369 4.77 10.83 20.77
CA ILE A 369 4.55 11.08 19.34
C ILE A 369 5.63 10.39 18.48
N CYS A 370 6.89 10.47 18.89
CA CYS A 370 7.99 9.80 18.19
C CYS A 370 7.84 8.27 18.20
N VAL A 371 7.45 7.65 19.31
CA VAL A 371 7.19 6.19 19.36
C VAL A 371 5.99 5.80 18.49
N LEU A 372 4.93 6.62 18.45
CA LEU A 372 3.80 6.39 17.53
C LEU A 372 4.20 6.47 16.06
N LEU A 373 4.97 7.49 15.68
CA LEU A 373 5.51 7.64 14.33
C LEU A 373 6.40 6.46 13.96
N ALA A 374 7.29 6.04 14.87
CA ALA A 374 8.13 4.87 14.68
C ALA A 374 7.30 3.60 14.42
N ALA A 375 6.27 3.35 15.22
CA ALA A 375 5.37 2.20 15.06
C ALA A 375 4.58 2.26 13.74
N TYR A 376 4.02 3.43 13.39
CA TYR A 376 3.23 3.64 12.18
C TYR A 376 4.06 3.45 10.89
N HIS A 377 5.25 4.04 10.81
CA HIS A 377 6.11 3.87 9.65
C HIS A 377 6.71 2.46 9.58
N SER A 378 7.00 1.82 10.72
CA SER A 378 7.42 0.41 10.76
C SER A 378 6.34 -0.54 10.25
N ALA A 379 5.07 -0.28 10.56
CA ALA A 379 3.94 -1.07 10.05
C ALA A 379 3.76 -0.99 8.52
N GLN A 380 4.27 0.08 7.88
CA GLN A 380 4.26 0.24 6.42
C GLN A 380 5.49 -0.35 5.70
N LEU A 381 6.52 -0.81 6.42
CA LEU A 381 7.69 -1.45 5.78
C LEU A 381 7.36 -2.77 5.08
N PRO A 382 6.56 -3.70 5.65
CA PRO A 382 6.26 -4.99 5.01
C PRO A 382 5.59 -4.92 3.62
N PRO A 383 4.57 -4.08 3.35
CA PRO A 383 3.98 -4.00 2.01
C PRO A 383 4.97 -3.44 0.97
N SER A 384 5.65 -2.32 1.24
CA SER A 384 6.64 -1.77 0.28
C SER A 384 7.81 -2.72 0.05
N LEU A 385 8.29 -3.42 1.08
CA LEU A 385 9.31 -4.45 0.92
C LEU A 385 8.84 -5.62 0.03
N ARG A 386 7.57 -6.05 0.15
CA ARG A 386 7.00 -7.07 -0.73
C ARG A 386 6.84 -6.58 -2.17
N SER A 387 6.44 -5.34 -2.38
CA SER A 387 6.31 -4.77 -3.73
C SER A 387 7.68 -4.72 -4.42
N VAL A 388 8.69 -4.22 -3.72
CA VAL A 388 10.10 -4.21 -4.17
C VAL A 388 10.62 -5.64 -4.46
N GLN A 389 10.25 -6.63 -3.64
CA GLN A 389 10.58 -8.04 -3.90
C GLN A 389 9.83 -8.62 -5.10
N GLY A 390 8.57 -8.23 -5.31
CA GLY A 390 7.73 -8.63 -6.45
C GLY A 390 8.34 -8.15 -7.77
N GLY A 391 8.63 -6.85 -7.90
CA GLY A 391 9.31 -6.31 -9.07
C GLY A 391 10.72 -6.89 -9.29
N GLY A 392 11.43 -7.27 -8.23
CA GLY A 392 12.67 -8.05 -8.33
C GLY A 392 12.48 -9.43 -8.97
N GLN A 393 11.40 -10.13 -8.62
CA GLN A 393 11.04 -11.42 -9.22
C GLN A 393 10.52 -11.27 -10.66
N ALA A 394 9.72 -10.24 -10.95
CA ALA A 394 9.28 -9.91 -12.29
C ALA A 394 10.46 -9.59 -13.22
N ALA A 395 11.39 -8.71 -12.80
CA ALA A 395 12.59 -8.40 -13.56
C ALA A 395 13.41 -9.66 -13.88
N ALA A 396 13.52 -10.60 -12.95
CA ALA A 396 14.25 -11.84 -13.19
C ALA A 396 13.55 -12.78 -14.19
N ARG A 397 12.21 -12.83 -14.23
CA ARG A 397 11.45 -13.56 -15.27
C ARG A 397 11.59 -12.90 -16.65
N VAL A 398 11.60 -11.57 -16.72
CA VAL A 398 11.92 -10.81 -17.94
C VAL A 398 13.34 -11.17 -18.45
N TRP A 399 14.33 -11.25 -17.55
CA TRP A 399 15.70 -11.64 -17.92
C TRP A 399 15.82 -13.11 -18.31
N GLU A 400 15.11 -14.02 -17.65
CA GLU A 400 15.07 -15.45 -18.03
C GLU A 400 14.54 -15.62 -19.47
N LEU A 401 13.46 -14.93 -19.83
CA LEU A 401 12.93 -14.93 -21.20
C LEU A 401 13.91 -14.29 -22.20
N ALA A 402 14.63 -13.25 -21.80
CA ALA A 402 15.60 -12.55 -22.64
C ALA A 402 16.92 -13.31 -22.85
N GLU A 403 17.35 -14.09 -21.86
CA GLU A 403 18.56 -14.92 -21.90
C GLU A 403 18.29 -16.31 -22.52
N ARG A 404 17.02 -16.75 -22.61
CA ARG A 404 16.61 -17.97 -23.33
C ARG A 404 16.97 -17.87 -24.82
N ALA A 405 17.89 -18.72 -25.28
CA ALA A 405 18.09 -18.99 -26.70
C ALA A 405 16.97 -19.91 -27.22
N PRO A 406 16.23 -19.53 -28.28
CA PRO A 406 15.27 -20.42 -28.93
C PRO A 406 16.01 -21.53 -29.71
N GLY A 407 15.37 -22.68 -29.92
CA GLY A 407 15.91 -23.75 -30.76
C GLY A 407 15.91 -23.40 -32.25
N ILE A 408 15.03 -22.47 -32.67
CA ILE A 408 15.02 -21.87 -34.00
C ILE A 408 15.09 -20.34 -33.83
N ASP A 409 16.27 -19.76 -34.03
CA ASP A 409 16.48 -18.31 -33.89
C ASP A 409 16.24 -17.56 -35.20
N VAL A 410 15.08 -16.88 -35.28
CA VAL A 410 14.68 -16.04 -36.43
C VAL A 410 15.63 -14.84 -36.64
N CYS A 411 16.40 -14.46 -35.61
CA CYS A 411 17.41 -13.40 -35.69
C CYS A 411 18.82 -13.89 -36.05
N SER A 412 19.03 -15.21 -36.23
CA SER A 412 20.33 -15.77 -36.59
C SER A 412 20.72 -15.46 -38.04
N GLY A 413 21.98 -15.11 -38.26
CA GLY A 413 22.54 -14.83 -39.59
C GLY A 413 23.16 -16.05 -40.27
N GLU A 414 23.07 -17.23 -39.65
CA GLU A 414 23.88 -18.42 -39.97
C GLU A 414 23.29 -19.28 -41.12
N GLY A 415 22.10 -18.93 -41.63
CA GLY A 415 21.48 -19.60 -42.76
C GLY A 415 22.13 -19.27 -44.11
N GLU A 416 22.22 -20.27 -45.00
CA GLU A 416 22.67 -20.09 -46.38
C GLU A 416 21.74 -19.13 -47.14
N ARG A 417 22.31 -18.04 -47.68
CA ARG A 417 21.60 -17.11 -48.54
C ARG A 417 21.75 -17.55 -49.99
N LEU A 418 20.72 -18.21 -50.53
CA LEU A 418 20.65 -18.56 -51.94
C LEU A 418 20.83 -17.30 -52.81
N GLY A 419 21.71 -17.39 -53.80
CA GLY A 419 21.96 -16.30 -54.75
C GLY A 419 20.68 -15.96 -55.54
N SER A 420 20.47 -14.68 -55.84
CA SER A 420 19.33 -14.23 -56.63
C SER A 420 19.36 -14.90 -58.01
N VAL A 421 18.35 -15.72 -58.30
CA VAL A 421 18.09 -16.20 -59.66
C VAL A 421 17.68 -14.98 -60.50
N GLY A 422 18.47 -14.68 -61.54
CA GLY A 422 18.30 -13.51 -62.41
C GLY A 422 17.28 -13.70 -63.52
#